data_AF-A0A358M6V8-F1
#
_entry.id   AF-A0A358M6V8-F1
#
_cell.length_a   1.000
_cell.length_b   1.000
_cell.length_c   1.000
_cell.angle_alpha   90.00
_cell.angle_beta   90.00
_cell.angle_gamma   90.00
#
_symmetry.space_group_name_H-M   'P 1'
#
loop_
_entity.id
_entity.type
_entity.pdbx_description
1 polymer ?
#
loop_
_entity_poly.entity_id
_entity_poly.type
_entity_poly.pdbx_seq_one_letter_code
_entity_poly.pdbx_strand_id
1 'polypeptide(L)'
;MAYYIRLFKGVREIPEGTGSTAVDLSGDLGEFEEIGPVFYDTLNDITHRNHSSVGGVYTYINETGRNDIDSAKVSKADGYTYFYVQCANDIQLADGENWMNLL
;
A
#
# COMPACT_ATOMS: atom_id res chain seq x y z
N MET A 1 -2.76 14.13 -18.54
CA MET A 1 -4.25 14.18 -18.56
C MET A 1 -4.85 14.32 -17.16
N ALA A 2 -4.44 13.53 -16.17
CA ALA A 2 -4.92 13.64 -14.77
C ALA A 2 -4.68 15.02 -14.12
N TYR A 3 -3.57 15.71 -14.44
CA TYR A 3 -3.27 17.06 -13.93
C TYR A 3 -4.38 18.08 -14.22
N TYR A 4 -4.88 18.15 -15.47
CA TYR A 4 -5.92 19.09 -15.86
C TYR A 4 -7.27 18.81 -15.17
N ILE A 5 -7.58 17.54 -14.89
CA ILE A 5 -8.78 17.14 -14.16
C ILE A 5 -8.73 17.64 -12.71
N ARG A 6 -7.57 17.57 -12.05
CA ARG A 6 -7.39 18.06 -10.67
C ARG A 6 -7.52 19.57 -10.56
N LEU A 7 -6.94 20.31 -11.51
CA LEU A 7 -7.08 21.76 -11.60
C LEU A 7 -8.55 22.17 -11.79
N PHE A 8 -9.28 21.49 -12.68
CA PHE A 8 -10.67 21.80 -12.96
C PHE A 8 -11.61 21.45 -11.81
N LYS A 9 -11.41 20.30 -11.15
CA LYS A 9 -12.27 19.84 -10.04
C LYS A 9 -11.93 20.45 -8.68
N GLY A 10 -10.84 21.23 -8.56
CA GLY A 10 -10.43 21.87 -7.31
C GLY A 10 -9.99 20.86 -6.24
N VAL A 11 -9.02 20.01 -6.57
CA VAL A 11 -8.48 19.00 -5.64
C VAL A 11 -7.34 19.60 -4.79
N ARG A 12 -7.18 19.12 -3.55
CA ARG A 12 -6.03 19.45 -2.69
C ARG A 12 -4.69 19.30 -3.42
N GLU A 13 -3.73 20.10 -2.99
CA GLU A 13 -2.34 19.99 -3.44
C GLU A 13 -1.79 18.59 -3.15
N ILE A 14 -0.88 18.15 -4.02
CA ILE A 14 -0.21 16.87 -3.85
C ILE A 14 0.81 17.05 -2.71
N PRO A 15 0.72 16.28 -1.62
CA PRO A 15 1.67 16.41 -0.53
C PRO A 15 3.09 16.08 -0.99
N GLU A 16 4.06 16.87 -0.55
CA GLU A 16 5.48 16.59 -0.71
C GLU A 16 5.98 15.62 0.37
N GLY A 17 7.05 14.89 0.08
CA GLY A 17 7.70 14.01 1.05
C GLY A 17 8.41 14.82 2.14
N THR A 18 8.25 14.41 3.40
CA THR A 18 8.83 15.06 4.58
C THR A 18 9.52 14.05 5.48
N GLY A 19 10.55 14.49 6.21
CA GLY A 19 11.19 13.65 7.24
C GLY A 19 12.03 12.49 6.70
N SER A 20 12.36 12.48 5.41
CA SER A 20 13.16 11.41 4.78
C SER A 20 14.53 11.27 5.45
N THR A 21 14.80 10.10 6.01
CA THR A 21 16.02 9.73 6.74
C THR A 21 16.38 8.26 6.53
N ALA A 22 17.63 7.89 6.81
CA ALA A 22 17.99 6.48 6.90
C ALA A 22 17.30 5.87 8.12
N VAL A 23 16.80 4.64 7.96
CA VAL A 23 16.09 3.92 9.02
C VAL A 23 16.87 2.66 9.38
N ASP A 24 17.05 2.43 10.68
CA ASP A 24 17.60 1.18 11.19
C ASP A 24 16.52 0.10 11.23
N LEU A 25 16.58 -0.86 10.31
CA LEU A 25 15.62 -1.97 10.24
C LEU A 25 15.75 -2.97 11.40
N SER A 26 16.81 -2.88 12.21
CA SER A 26 16.95 -3.63 13.47
C SER A 26 16.40 -2.87 14.69
N GLY A 27 16.05 -1.60 14.50
CA GLY A 27 15.51 -0.70 15.51
C GLY A 27 13.99 -0.82 15.70
N ASP A 28 13.43 0.20 16.34
CA ASP A 28 11.99 0.30 16.59
C ASP A 28 11.25 1.00 15.43
N LEU A 29 9.98 0.65 15.25
CA LEU A 29 9.15 1.21 14.18
C LEU A 29 8.86 2.71 14.35
N GLY A 30 9.12 3.28 15.54
CA GLY A 30 8.98 4.71 15.85
C GLY A 30 9.86 5.61 14.98
N GLU A 31 10.92 5.09 14.34
CA GLU A 31 11.74 5.87 13.39
C GLU A 31 10.94 6.37 12.18
N PHE A 32 9.80 5.74 11.87
CA PHE A 32 8.90 6.18 10.82
C PHE A 32 7.90 7.26 11.25
N GLU A 33 7.81 7.66 12.53
CA GLU A 33 6.78 8.60 13.00
C GLU A 33 6.82 9.94 12.24
N GLU A 34 8.00 10.51 12.07
CA GLU A 34 8.22 11.81 11.39
C GLU A 34 8.27 11.72 9.85
N ILE A 35 8.29 10.49 9.29
CA ILE A 35 8.31 10.27 7.84
C ILE A 35 6.89 10.42 7.29
N GLY A 36 6.75 11.29 6.28
CA GLY A 36 5.49 11.58 5.63
C GLY A 36 5.62 11.82 4.12
N PRO A 37 4.49 11.90 3.40
CA PRO A 37 3.13 11.70 3.90
C PRO A 37 2.83 10.22 4.16
N VAL A 38 1.75 9.96 4.90
CA VAL A 38 1.17 8.61 5.01
C VAL A 38 0.31 8.36 3.78
N PHE A 39 0.57 7.25 3.10
CA PHE A 39 -0.23 6.76 1.98
C PHE A 39 -1.20 5.73 2.52
N TYR A 40 -2.50 6.04 2.51
CA TYR A 40 -3.54 5.13 2.97
C TYR A 40 -4.13 4.34 1.82
N ASP A 41 -4.51 3.11 2.11
CA ASP A 41 -5.32 2.26 1.25
C ASP A 41 -6.73 2.06 1.84
N THR A 42 -7.63 1.49 1.06
CA THR A 42 -9.01 1.26 1.50
C THR A 42 -9.09 -0.02 2.31
N LEU A 43 -9.45 0.11 3.59
CA LEU A 43 -9.64 -1.04 4.48
C LEU A 43 -10.76 -1.99 4.02
N ASN A 44 -10.60 -3.27 4.37
CA ASN A 44 -11.48 -4.39 4.06
C ASN A 44 -11.56 -4.74 2.57
N ASP A 45 -10.53 -4.41 1.79
CA ASP A 45 -10.51 -4.66 0.35
C ASP A 45 -9.97 -6.06 -0.04
N ILE A 46 -9.65 -6.88 0.96
CA ILE A 46 -9.18 -8.27 0.82
C ILE A 46 -10.28 -9.30 0.52
N THR A 47 -11.53 -8.86 0.31
CA THR A 47 -12.67 -9.76 0.12
C THR A 47 -12.46 -10.70 -1.07
N HIS A 48 -12.72 -11.99 -0.88
CA HIS A 48 -12.64 -12.99 -1.94
C HIS A 48 -13.63 -12.67 -3.06
N ARG A 49 -13.18 -12.80 -4.30
CA ARG A 49 -13.99 -12.52 -5.48
C ARG A 49 -14.39 -13.84 -6.11
N ASN A 50 -15.70 -14.02 -6.30
CA ASN A 50 -16.26 -15.18 -6.98
C ASN A 50 -17.40 -14.70 -7.87
N HIS A 51 -17.18 -14.69 -9.18
CA HIS A 51 -18.15 -14.13 -10.12
C HIS A 51 -18.13 -14.89 -11.45
N SER A 52 -19.31 -15.18 -11.99
CA SER A 52 -19.45 -15.79 -13.31
C SER A 52 -19.03 -14.83 -14.42
N SER A 53 -18.46 -15.35 -15.50
CA SER A 53 -18.21 -14.56 -16.70
C SER A 53 -19.53 -14.11 -17.34
N VAL A 54 -19.48 -13.07 -18.16
CA VAL A 54 -20.68 -12.51 -18.82
C VAL A 54 -21.46 -13.56 -19.61
N GLY A 55 -20.77 -14.53 -20.22
CA GLY A 55 -21.40 -15.63 -20.96
C GLY A 55 -21.76 -16.86 -20.09
N GLY A 56 -21.47 -16.83 -18.79
CA GLY A 56 -21.71 -17.94 -17.87
C GLY A 56 -20.81 -19.16 -18.07
N VAL A 57 -19.82 -19.09 -18.98
CA VAL A 57 -18.96 -20.23 -19.35
C VAL A 57 -17.85 -20.47 -18.32
N TYR A 58 -17.43 -19.42 -17.61
CA TYR A 58 -16.35 -19.48 -16.64
C TYR A 58 -16.79 -18.85 -15.33
N THR A 59 -16.17 -19.28 -14.23
CA THR A 59 -16.29 -18.61 -12.93
C THR A 59 -14.91 -18.10 -12.55
N TYR A 60 -14.77 -16.79 -12.38
CA TYR A 60 -13.56 -16.17 -11.88
C TYR A 60 -13.56 -16.26 -10.36
N ILE A 61 -12.57 -16.95 -9.81
CA ILE A 61 -12.38 -17.12 -8.38
C ILE A 61 -11.02 -16.54 -8.02
N ASN A 62 -10.99 -15.62 -7.05
CA ASN A 62 -9.79 -15.08 -6.46
C ASN A 62 -9.95 -15.05 -4.93
N GLU A 63 -9.14 -15.87 -4.26
CA GLU A 63 -9.10 -16.04 -2.81
C GLU A 63 -7.72 -15.65 -2.25
N THR A 64 -6.98 -14.80 -2.97
CA THR A 64 -5.61 -14.42 -2.58
C THR A 64 -5.56 -13.20 -1.67
N GLY A 65 -6.71 -12.57 -1.37
CA GLY A 65 -6.78 -11.48 -0.39
C GLY A 65 -6.37 -12.00 0.98
N ARG A 66 -5.27 -11.47 1.53
CA ARG A 66 -4.63 -12.02 2.73
C ARG A 66 -4.34 -10.94 3.77
N ASN A 67 -3.51 -9.97 3.40
CA ASN A 67 -3.10 -8.88 4.26
C ASN A 67 -3.81 -7.60 3.80
N ASP A 68 -4.69 -7.07 4.65
CA ASP A 68 -5.42 -5.83 4.41
C ASP A 68 -4.50 -4.65 4.74
N ILE A 69 -3.91 -4.02 3.73
CA ILE A 69 -2.97 -2.92 3.91
C ILE A 69 -3.78 -1.69 4.33
N ASP A 70 -3.40 -1.09 5.45
CA ASP A 70 -4.00 0.17 5.92
C ASP A 70 -3.23 1.36 5.37
N SER A 71 -1.91 1.33 5.55
CA SER A 71 -1.07 2.47 5.22
C SER A 71 0.37 2.10 4.95
N ALA A 72 1.05 2.99 4.23
CA ALA A 72 2.46 2.93 3.96
C ALA A 72 3.15 4.29 4.17
N LYS A 73 4.42 4.22 4.59
CA LYS A 73 5.36 5.35 4.62
C LYS A 73 6.62 4.97 3.85
N VAL A 74 7.22 5.96 3.19
CA VAL A 74 8.43 5.76 2.39
C VAL A 74 9.48 6.78 2.76
N SER A 75 10.72 6.32 2.91
CA SER A 75 11.89 7.18 3.09
C SER A 75 12.95 6.83 2.07
N LYS A 76 13.70 7.84 1.62
CA LYS A 76 14.84 7.67 0.72
C LYS A 76 16.05 8.40 1.28
N ALA A 77 17.07 7.62 1.65
CA ALA A 77 18.32 8.13 2.20
C ALA A 77 19.47 7.17 1.89
N ASP A 78 20.69 7.69 1.80
CA ASP A 78 21.92 6.90 1.61
C ASP A 78 21.88 5.89 0.44
N GLY A 79 21.12 6.22 -0.61
CA GLY A 79 20.96 5.34 -1.78
C GLY A 79 19.94 4.21 -1.60
N TYR A 80 19.32 4.08 -0.43
CA TYR A 80 18.28 3.11 -0.12
C TYR A 80 16.88 3.73 -0.14
N THR A 81 15.88 2.88 -0.32
CA THR A 81 14.46 3.23 -0.14
C THR A 81 13.88 2.31 0.91
N TYR A 82 13.37 2.89 1.98
CA TYR A 82 12.83 2.20 3.15
C TYR A 82 11.31 2.26 3.08
N PHE A 83 10.67 1.12 3.33
CA PHE A 83 9.22 1.00 3.33
C PHE A 83 8.74 0.56 4.70
N TYR A 84 7.79 1.29 5.25
CA TYR A 84 6.96 0.86 6.35
C TYR A 84 5.56 0.58 5.82
N VAL A 85 5.00 -0.57 6.19
CA VAL A 85 3.66 -1.00 5.77
C VAL A 85 2.92 -1.49 7.00
N GLN A 86 1.77 -0.90 7.25
CA GLN A 86 0.86 -1.31 8.30
C GLN A 86 -0.31 -2.06 7.69
N CYS A 87 -0.64 -3.21 8.28
CA CYS A 87 -1.85 -3.97 7.96
C CYS A 87 -2.91 -3.74 9.04
N ALA A 88 -4.18 -3.81 8.67
CA ALA A 88 -5.31 -3.67 9.59
C ALA A 88 -5.37 -4.79 10.64
N ASN A 89 -4.78 -5.94 10.33
CA ASN A 89 -4.71 -7.12 11.17
C ASN A 89 -3.28 -7.70 11.14
N ASP A 90 -3.00 -8.67 12.01
CA ASP A 90 -1.71 -9.37 12.03
C ASP A 90 -1.34 -9.91 10.64
N ILE A 91 -0.09 -9.66 10.23
CA ILE A 91 0.42 -10.10 8.94
C ILE A 91 0.44 -11.63 8.89
N GLN A 92 -0.25 -12.18 7.91
CA GLN A 92 -0.19 -13.60 7.59
C GLN A 92 0.94 -13.84 6.59
N LEU A 93 1.96 -14.57 7.05
CA LEU A 93 3.11 -14.97 6.25
C LEU A 93 2.69 -16.03 5.22
N ALA A 94 3.38 -16.06 4.08
CA ALA A 94 3.28 -17.14 3.12
C ALA A 94 4.63 -17.47 2.51
N ASP A 95 4.74 -18.70 2.02
CA ASP A 95 5.93 -19.17 1.33
C ASP A 95 5.96 -18.70 -0.14
N GLY A 96 7.16 -18.59 -0.68
CA GLY A 96 7.40 -18.26 -2.09
C GLY A 96 7.88 -16.83 -2.33
N GLU A 97 8.37 -16.58 -3.53
CA GLU A 97 8.82 -15.25 -3.94
C GLU A 97 7.62 -14.31 -4.12
N ASN A 98 7.82 -13.02 -3.83
CA ASN A 98 6.82 -11.96 -4.06
C ASN A 98 5.48 -12.21 -3.34
N TRP A 99 5.50 -12.92 -2.19
CA TRP A 99 4.31 -13.26 -1.41
C TRP A 99 3.61 -12.03 -0.79
N MET A 100 4.33 -10.90 -0.71
CA MET A 100 3.83 -9.59 -0.29
C MET A 100 4.30 -8.53 -1.28
N ASN A 101 3.50 -8.29 -2.31
CA ASN A 101 3.70 -7.18 -3.25
C ASN A 101 2.96 -5.95 -2.77
N LEU A 102 3.65 -4.81 -2.80
CA LEU A 102 3.06 -3.49 -2.62
C LEU A 102 2.79 -2.94 -4.02
N LEU A 103 1.52 -2.82 -4.42
CA LEU A 103 1.08 -2.37 -5.74
C LEU A 103 0.63 -0.91 -5.74
#